data_AF-A0A847GVT3-F1
#
_entry.id   AF-A0A847GVT3-F1
#
_cell.length_a   1.000
_cell.length_b   1.000
_cell.length_c   1.000
_cell.angle_alpha   90.00
_cell.angle_beta   90.00
_cell.angle_gamma   90.00
#
_symmetry.space_group_name_H-M   'P 1'
#
loop_
_entity.id
_entity.type
_entity.pdbx_description
1 polymer ?
#
loop_
_entity_poly.entity_id
_entity_poly.type
_entity_poly.pdbx_seq_one_letter_code
_entity_poly.pdbx_strand_id
1 'polypeptide(L)'
;MSLITWLKSIFSHRGKALSQYRSGMIKAKKQDYAGAIADYSAAIESPQIPADVKAMAMYNRALAYSALEEDAKAAEDLAAVSAMPGLPENIKTAAQQRRERMRRRDEKADDT
;
A
#
# COMPACT_ATOMS: atom_id res chain seq x y z
N MET A 1 -15.23 17.96 -24.88
CA MET A 1 -14.40 17.81 -23.66
C MET A 1 -13.35 18.91 -23.66
N SER A 2 -13.37 19.81 -22.68
CA SER A 2 -12.40 20.93 -22.59
C SER A 2 -11.16 20.54 -21.81
N LEU A 3 -9.98 21.02 -22.23
CA LEU A 3 -8.70 20.84 -21.55
C LEU A 3 -8.76 21.24 -20.07
N ILE A 4 -9.56 22.27 -19.75
CA ILE A 4 -9.75 22.77 -18.37
C ILE A 4 -10.54 21.77 -17.52
N THR A 5 -11.53 21.08 -18.10
CA THR A 5 -12.32 20.04 -17.43
C THR A 5 -11.47 18.80 -17.17
N TRP A 6 -10.61 18.42 -18.13
CA TRP A 6 -9.63 17.35 -17.97
C TRP A 6 -8.59 17.68 -16.89
N LEU A 7 -8.02 18.90 -16.90
CA LEU A 7 -7.10 19.36 -15.86
C LEU A 7 -7.74 19.38 -14.45
N LYS A 8 -8.94 19.96 -14.30
CA LYS A 8 -9.65 19.95 -13.00
C LYS A 8 -9.91 18.54 -12.50
N SER A 9 -10.28 17.62 -13.39
CA SER A 9 -10.47 16.21 -13.08
C SER A 9 -9.16 15.57 -12.57
N ILE A 10 -8.03 15.87 -13.22
CA ILE A 10 -6.71 15.38 -12.81
C ILE A 10 -6.34 15.81 -11.40
N PHE A 11 -6.39 17.11 -11.11
CA PHE A 11 -6.01 17.63 -9.80
C PHE A 11 -6.96 17.16 -8.68
N SER A 12 -8.25 17.02 -8.98
CA SER A 12 -9.26 16.52 -8.02
C SER A 12 -9.04 15.05 -7.65
N HIS A 13 -8.83 14.16 -8.64
CA HIS A 13 -8.63 12.74 -8.40
C HIS A 13 -7.30 12.44 -7.69
N ARG A 14 -6.24 13.19 -8.01
CA ARG A 14 -4.95 13.10 -7.31
C ARG A 14 -5.07 13.51 -5.84
N GLY A 15 -5.80 14.59 -5.54
CA GLY A 15 -6.05 15.04 -4.18
C GLY A 15 -6.82 14.01 -3.35
N LYS A 16 -7.85 13.39 -3.94
CA LYS A 16 -8.64 12.35 -3.28
C LYS A 16 -7.80 11.12 -2.89
N ALA A 17 -6.97 10.61 -3.80
CA ALA A 17 -6.10 9.46 -3.54
C ALA A 17 -5.12 9.72 -2.39
N LEU A 18 -4.50 10.90 -2.38
CA LEU A 18 -3.59 11.30 -1.31
C LEU A 18 -4.32 11.45 0.04
N SER A 19 -5.55 11.98 0.01
CA SER A 19 -6.39 12.06 1.20
C SER A 19 -6.73 10.68 1.75
N GLN A 20 -7.07 9.72 0.89
CA GLN A 20 -7.34 8.34 1.27
C GLN A 20 -6.09 7.69 1.87
N TYR A 21 -4.93 7.83 1.25
CA TYR A 21 -3.65 7.35 1.81
C TYR A 21 -3.39 7.91 3.23
N ARG A 22 -3.55 9.23 3.41
CA ARG A 22 -3.37 9.88 4.73
C ARG A 22 -4.39 9.39 5.76
N SER A 23 -5.64 9.19 5.36
CA SER A 23 -6.68 8.62 6.22
C SER A 23 -6.31 7.21 6.68
N GLY A 24 -5.81 6.37 5.76
CA GLY A 24 -5.32 5.02 6.08
C GLY A 24 -4.18 5.04 7.11
N MET A 25 -3.25 5.99 7.00
CA MET A 25 -2.17 6.16 7.99
C MET A 25 -2.71 6.50 9.39
N ILE A 26 -3.71 7.40 9.46
CA ILE A 26 -4.32 7.80 10.73
C ILE A 26 -5.04 6.62 11.37
N LYS A 27 -5.78 5.82 10.60
CA LYS A 27 -6.48 4.63 11.08
C LYS A 27 -5.50 3.54 11.54
N ALA A 28 -4.44 3.28 10.78
CA ALA A 28 -3.38 2.35 11.16
C ALA A 28 -2.71 2.76 12.48
N LYS A 29 -2.45 4.06 12.68
CA LYS A 29 -1.92 4.59 13.95
C LYS A 29 -2.87 4.37 15.12
N LYS A 30 -4.18 4.35 14.86
CA LYS A 30 -5.22 4.02 15.84
C LYS A 30 -5.49 2.51 15.97
N GLN A 31 -4.68 1.67 15.31
CA GLN A 31 -4.84 0.21 15.23
C GLN A 31 -6.16 -0.24 14.57
N ASP A 32 -6.84 0.65 13.87
CA ASP A 32 -7.94 0.29 12.97
C ASP A 32 -7.35 -0.20 11.64
N TYR A 33 -6.84 -1.43 11.67
CA TYR A 33 -6.16 -2.02 10.51
C TYR A 33 -7.12 -2.31 9.36
N ALA A 34 -8.34 -2.76 9.64
CA ALA A 34 -9.37 -3.00 8.62
C ALA A 34 -9.76 -1.71 7.90
N GLY A 35 -10.02 -0.63 8.66
CA GLY A 35 -10.30 0.69 8.08
C GLY A 35 -9.11 1.28 7.34
N ALA A 36 -7.88 1.03 7.81
CA ALA A 36 -6.66 1.43 7.10
C ALA A 36 -6.50 0.69 5.77
N ILE A 37 -6.74 -0.62 5.73
CA ILE A 37 -6.70 -1.44 4.52
C ILE A 37 -7.69 -0.91 3.48
N ALA A 38 -8.92 -0.60 3.90
CA ALA A 38 -9.93 -0.04 3.01
C ALA A 38 -9.47 1.29 2.38
N ASP A 39 -8.93 2.20 3.20
CA ASP A 39 -8.45 3.51 2.73
C ASP A 39 -7.23 3.39 1.81
N TYR A 40 -6.26 2.53 2.13
CA TYR A 40 -5.11 2.27 1.27
C TYR A 40 -5.54 1.66 -0.06
N SER A 41 -6.47 0.70 -0.04
CA SER A 41 -6.99 0.07 -1.26
C SER A 41 -7.64 1.10 -2.18
N ALA A 42 -8.49 1.96 -1.64
CA ALA A 42 -9.12 3.02 -2.40
C ALA A 42 -8.08 4.03 -2.98
N ALA A 43 -6.98 4.29 -2.27
CA ALA A 43 -5.90 5.13 -2.79
C ALA A 43 -5.15 4.44 -3.95
N ILE A 44 -4.82 3.14 -3.82
CA ILE A 44 -4.08 2.34 -4.80
C ILE A 44 -4.85 2.18 -6.11
N GLU A 45 -6.18 2.06 -6.03
CA GLU A 45 -7.10 1.96 -7.17
C GLU A 45 -7.25 3.29 -7.93
N SER A 46 -6.82 4.41 -7.35
CA SER A 46 -6.90 5.68 -8.04
C SER A 46 -5.97 5.72 -9.25
N PRO A 47 -6.45 6.04 -10.46
CA PRO A 47 -5.64 6.04 -11.68
C PRO A 47 -4.54 7.11 -11.68
N GLN A 48 -4.63 8.09 -10.78
CA GLN A 48 -3.74 9.26 -10.75
C GLN A 48 -2.92 9.36 -9.47
N ILE A 49 -2.88 8.29 -8.67
CA ILE A 49 -1.99 8.23 -7.52
C ILE A 49 -0.53 8.30 -8.00
N PRO A 50 0.31 9.16 -7.40
CA PRO A 50 1.73 9.16 -7.69
C PRO A 50 2.36 7.79 -7.40
N ALA A 51 3.30 7.34 -8.24
CA ALA A 51 3.89 6.00 -8.15
C ALA A 51 4.56 5.73 -6.78
N ASP A 52 5.24 6.73 -6.24
CA ASP A 52 5.84 6.71 -4.90
C ASP A 52 4.78 6.56 -3.80
N VAL A 53 3.68 7.31 -3.89
CA VAL A 53 2.57 7.24 -2.94
C VAL A 53 1.85 5.90 -3.05
N LYS A 54 1.70 5.36 -4.26
CA LYS A 54 1.14 4.02 -4.48
C LYS A 54 1.99 2.95 -3.81
N ALA A 55 3.30 3.00 -3.99
CA ALA A 55 4.23 2.08 -3.34
C ALA A 55 4.15 2.17 -1.81
N MET A 56 4.10 3.39 -1.25
CA MET A 56 3.93 3.59 0.19
C MET A 56 2.58 3.06 0.70
N ALA A 57 1.49 3.28 -0.04
CA ALA A 57 0.16 2.78 0.31
C ALA A 57 0.14 1.24 0.31
N MET A 58 0.72 0.58 -0.69
CA MET A 58 0.83 -0.88 -0.76
C MET A 58 1.69 -1.43 0.39
N TYR A 59 2.84 -0.81 0.66
CA TYR A 59 3.70 -1.22 1.77
C TYR A 59 2.98 -1.09 3.12
N ASN A 60 2.30 0.02 3.38
CA ASN A 60 1.56 0.21 4.62
C ASN A 60 0.34 -0.70 4.72
N ARG A 61 -0.32 -1.02 3.60
CA ARG A 61 -1.40 -2.01 3.55
C ARG A 61 -0.88 -3.41 3.88
N ALA A 62 0.30 -3.79 3.40
CA ALA A 62 0.95 -5.03 3.80
C ALA A 62 1.22 -5.11 5.31
N LEU A 63 1.65 -4.01 5.93
CA LEU A 63 1.83 -3.96 7.38
C LEU A 63 0.50 -4.12 8.13
N ALA A 64 -0.58 -3.50 7.63
CA ALA A 64 -1.90 -3.63 8.21
C ALA A 64 -2.48 -5.05 8.05
N TYR A 65 -2.30 -5.69 6.89
CA TYR A 65 -2.65 -7.11 6.68
C TYR A 65 -1.90 -8.01 7.65
N SER A 66 -0.59 -7.80 7.80
CA SER A 66 0.21 -8.60 8.72
C SER A 66 -0.17 -8.40 10.20
N ALA A 67 -0.68 -7.22 10.57
CA ALA A 67 -1.22 -6.98 11.91
C ALA A 67 -2.56 -7.71 12.16
N LEU A 68 -3.23 -8.15 11.09
CA LEU A 68 -4.42 -9.00 11.11
C LEU A 68 -4.11 -10.47 10.81
N GLU A 69 -2.83 -10.87 10.81
CA GLU A 69 -2.36 -12.22 10.47
C GLU A 69 -2.70 -12.67 9.03
N GLU A 70 -3.02 -11.71 8.16
CA GLU A 70 -3.27 -11.95 6.73
C GLU A 70 -1.96 -11.88 5.91
N ASP A 71 -0.96 -12.66 6.30
CA ASP A 71 0.41 -12.56 5.78
C ASP A 71 0.54 -12.90 4.30
N ALA A 72 -0.31 -13.78 3.76
CA ALA A 72 -0.38 -14.05 2.33
C ALA A 72 -0.68 -12.77 1.52
N LYS A 73 -1.68 -11.99 1.94
CA LYS A 73 -2.03 -10.71 1.29
C LYS A 73 -0.95 -9.66 1.50
N ALA A 74 -0.30 -9.65 2.65
CA ALA A 74 0.84 -8.78 2.90
C ALA A 74 2.02 -9.09 1.96
N ALA A 75 2.30 -10.38 1.72
CA ALA A 75 3.36 -10.82 0.82
C ALA A 75 3.09 -10.42 -0.63
N GLU A 76 1.83 -10.46 -1.09
CA GLU A 76 1.43 -9.99 -2.41
C GLU A 76 1.72 -8.50 -2.60
N ASP A 77 1.31 -7.65 -1.66
CA ASP A 77 1.56 -6.21 -1.72
C ASP A 77 3.07 -5.90 -1.73
N LEU A 78 3.86 -6.57 -0.89
CA LEU A 78 5.32 -6.39 -0.85
C LEU A 78 6.01 -6.87 -2.13
N ALA A 79 5.54 -7.97 -2.72
CA ALA A 79 6.04 -8.45 -3.99
C ALA A 79 5.80 -7.41 -5.10
N ALA A 80 4.60 -6.85 -5.16
CA ALA A 80 4.26 -5.83 -6.14
C ALA A 80 5.07 -4.52 -5.95
N VAL A 81 5.36 -4.10 -4.70
CA VAL A 81 6.26 -2.96 -4.43
C VAL A 81 7.67 -3.24 -4.95
N SER A 82 8.21 -4.44 -4.72
CA SER A 82 9.56 -4.80 -5.18
C SER A 82 9.71 -4.81 -6.71
N ALA A 83 8.62 -5.11 -7.43
CA ALA A 83 8.59 -5.14 -8.89
C ALA A 83 8.30 -3.77 -9.53
N MET A 84 8.00 -2.73 -8.74
CA MET A 84 7.55 -1.45 -9.28
C MET A 84 8.70 -0.69 -9.96
N PRO A 85 8.53 -0.25 -11.23
CA PRO A 85 9.57 0.45 -11.96
C PRO A 85 9.81 1.85 -11.38
N GLY A 86 11.06 2.32 -11.42
CA GLY A 86 11.43 3.67 -10.99
C GLY A 86 11.45 3.91 -9.47
N LEU A 87 11.13 2.91 -8.65
CA LEU A 87 11.33 3.02 -7.21
C LEU A 87 12.81 2.95 -6.82
N PRO A 88 13.25 3.74 -5.83
CA PRO A 88 14.58 3.62 -5.24
C PRO A 88 14.85 2.20 -4.72
N GLU A 89 16.08 1.73 -4.91
CA GLU A 89 16.46 0.35 -4.60
C GLU A 89 16.25 0.01 -3.12
N ASN A 90 16.55 0.93 -2.21
CA ASN A 90 16.32 0.76 -0.77
C ASN A 90 14.86 0.45 -0.42
N ILE A 91 13.89 1.00 -1.17
CA ILE A 91 12.46 0.71 -0.95
C ILE A 91 12.12 -0.71 -1.39
N LYS A 92 12.65 -1.14 -2.55
CA LYS A 92 12.46 -2.51 -3.06
C LYS A 92 13.09 -3.53 -2.13
N THR A 93 14.32 -3.29 -1.68
CA THR A 93 15.01 -4.15 -0.72
C THR A 93 14.25 -4.24 0.60
N ALA A 94 13.74 -3.12 1.13
CA ALA A 94 12.94 -3.12 2.35
C ALA A 94 11.65 -3.96 2.19
N ALA A 95 10.98 -3.90 1.02
CA ALA A 95 9.82 -4.72 0.73
C ALA A 95 10.16 -6.22 0.68
N GLN A 96 11.25 -6.58 0.01
CA GLN A 96 11.73 -7.98 -0.05
C GLN A 96 12.09 -8.54 1.32
N GLN A 97 12.87 -7.79 2.11
CA GLN A 97 13.25 -8.20 3.47
C GLN A 97 12.02 -8.37 4.36
N ARG A 98 11.05 -7.47 4.25
CA ARG A 98 9.82 -7.56 5.02
C ARG A 98 9.02 -8.81 4.64
N ARG A 99 8.91 -9.11 3.34
CA ARG A 99 8.21 -10.30 2.83
C ARG A 99 8.86 -11.60 3.29
N GLU A 100 10.19 -11.68 3.23
CA GLU A 100 10.92 -12.87 3.71
C GLU A 100 10.73 -13.12 5.21
N ARG A 101 10.65 -12.06 6.02
CA ARG A 101 10.33 -12.19 7.46
C ARG A 101 8.92 -12.74 7.70
N MET A 102 7.95 -12.36 6.87
CA MET A 102 6.57 -12.86 6.97
C MET A 102 6.52 -14.33 6.57
N ARG A 103 7.15 -14.71 5.45
CA ARG A 103 7.26 -16.11 5.00
C ARG A 103 7.80 -17.04 6.09
N ARG A 104 8.87 -16.61 6.78
CA ARG A 104 9.47 -17.39 7.88
C ARG A 104 8.60 -17.46 9.12
N ARG A 105 7.66 -16.52 9.32
CA ARG A 105 6.70 -16.59 10.42
C ARG A 105 5.62 -17.61 10.09
N ASP A 106 5.12 -17.61 8.86
CA ASP A 106 4.13 -18.58 8.38
C ASP A 106 4.69 -20.02 8.47
N GLU A 107 5.90 -20.26 7.95
CA GLU A 107 6.57 -21.58 8.04
C GLU A 107 6.68 -22.10 9.49
N LYS A 108 6.95 -21.19 10.43
CA LYS A 108 7.05 -21.56 11.86
C LYS A 108 5.70 -21.83 12.50
N ALA A 109 4.62 -21.24 11.98
CA ALA A 109 3.27 -21.47 12.47
C ALA A 109 2.71 -22.82 11.98
N ASP A 110 3.10 -23.25 10.78
CA ASP A 110 2.72 -24.55 10.22
C ASP A 110 3.43 -25.74 10.91
N ASP A 111 4.62 -25.50 11.47
CA ASP A 111 5.43 -26.51 12.16
C ASP A 111 5.00 -26.76 13.64
N THR A 112 4.06 -25.98 14.20
CA THR A 112 3.62 -26.05 15.62
C THR A 112 2.22 -26.61 15.79
#